data_AF-A0A563CIW2-F1
#
_entry.id   AF-A0A563CIW2-F1
#
_cell.length_a   1.000
_cell.length_b   1.000
_cell.length_c   1.000
_cell.angle_alpha   90.00
_cell.angle_beta   90.00
_cell.angle_gamma   90.00
#
_symmetry.space_group_name_H-M   'P 1'
#
loop_
_entity.id
_entity.type
_entity.pdbx_description
1 polymer ?
#
loop_
_entity_poly.entity_id
_entity_poly.type
_entity_poly.pdbx_seq_one_letter_code
_entity_poly.pdbx_strand_id
1 'polypeptide(L)'
;MEEVRETTDIFLWANQNDAKKNDLQIELFLFSKNYTPYFMPIKGDVEQQLRPLFLFDYINQVNLGAGTGLSVRDYELSESEDNVLLRTDLEKVGRAETLIHLIEHERHDIVEFSETEHEFKRMKGIVARFTDPNNPDATFYTVKLIQQGQTLKSALAWEFSDGKFGSFNAEVGFKVPDDNQVLIVGKDIFAFNPGKFERMFGYEYKKQVIADKKVAEIEKEYKLSFPEGMDLNALVKERKKTI
;
A
#
# COMPACT_ATOMS: atom_id res chain seq x y z
N MET A 1 1.82 -19.01 -26.05
CA MET A 1 2.66 -17.80 -26.01
C MET A 1 2.05 -16.92 -24.95
N GLU A 2 2.74 -16.74 -23.83
CA GLU A 2 2.32 -15.77 -22.81
C GLU A 2 2.49 -14.39 -23.46
N GLU A 3 1.38 -13.66 -23.66
CA GLU A 3 1.47 -12.29 -24.15
C GLU A 3 2.25 -11.48 -23.11
N VAL A 4 3.43 -10.98 -23.50
CA VAL A 4 4.22 -10.08 -22.66
C VAL A 4 3.39 -8.80 -22.52
N ARG A 5 2.69 -8.70 -21.39
CA ARG A 5 1.85 -7.55 -21.06
C ARG A 5 2.72 -6.30 -21.00
N GLU A 6 2.23 -5.22 -21.62
CA GLU A 6 2.85 -3.90 -21.52
C GLU A 6 2.72 -3.38 -20.08
N THR A 7 3.87 -3.11 -19.46
CA THR A 7 3.97 -2.53 -18.10
C THR A 7 3.63 -1.05 -18.14
N THR A 8 3.00 -0.54 -17.09
CA THR A 8 2.73 0.90 -16.99
C THR A 8 4.03 1.72 -17.06
N ASP A 9 4.12 2.65 -18.00
CA ASP A 9 5.18 3.65 -18.03
C ASP A 9 4.89 4.72 -16.96
N ILE A 10 5.59 4.63 -15.83
CA ILE A 10 5.37 5.55 -14.71
C ILE A 10 5.80 6.99 -15.03
N PHE A 11 6.74 7.20 -15.94
CA PHE A 11 7.20 8.54 -16.32
C PHE A 11 6.15 9.22 -17.19
N LEU A 12 5.59 8.47 -18.14
CA LEU A 12 4.45 8.94 -18.93
C LEU A 12 3.24 9.21 -18.02
N TRP A 13 2.95 8.30 -17.07
CA TRP A 13 1.90 8.49 -16.08
C TRP A 13 2.10 9.78 -15.27
N ALA A 14 3.31 10.04 -14.78
CA ALA A 14 3.61 11.23 -13.99
C ALA A 14 3.42 12.50 -14.81
N ASN A 15 3.93 12.53 -16.05
CA ASN A 15 3.79 13.68 -16.96
C ASN A 15 2.32 13.98 -17.28
N GLN A 16 1.55 12.95 -17.66
CA GLN A 16 0.13 13.11 -17.99
C GLN A 16 -0.70 13.58 -16.79
N ASN A 17 -0.42 13.05 -15.60
CA ASN A 17 -1.15 13.45 -14.39
C ASN A 17 -0.69 14.80 -13.86
N ASP A 18 0.56 15.22 -14.07
CA ASP A 18 1.03 16.54 -13.64
C ASP A 18 0.20 17.68 -14.25
N ALA A 19 -0.20 17.53 -15.52
CA ALA A 19 -1.00 18.50 -16.25
C ALA A 19 -2.44 18.64 -15.72
N LYS A 20 -3.00 17.59 -15.12
CA LYS A 20 -4.42 17.52 -14.69
C LYS A 20 -4.62 17.24 -13.21
N LYS A 21 -3.55 17.25 -12.41
CA LYS A 21 -3.54 16.85 -10.98
C LYS A 21 -4.53 17.60 -10.09
N ASN A 22 -4.94 18.80 -10.49
CA ASN A 22 -5.93 19.61 -9.78
C ASN A 22 -7.39 19.22 -10.13
N ASP A 23 -7.61 18.62 -11.30
CA ASP A 23 -8.93 18.32 -11.84
C ASP A 23 -9.37 16.86 -11.57
N LEU A 24 -8.44 16.01 -11.11
CA LEU A 24 -8.74 14.63 -10.73
C LEU A 24 -9.66 14.59 -9.51
N GLN A 25 -10.68 13.75 -9.53
CA GLN A 25 -11.50 13.46 -8.36
C GLN A 25 -10.74 12.53 -7.40
N ILE A 26 -10.89 12.75 -6.10
CA ILE A 26 -10.29 11.93 -5.04
C ILE A 26 -11.39 11.33 -4.14
N GLU A 27 -11.37 10.03 -3.98
CA GLU A 27 -12.14 9.30 -2.96
C GLU A 27 -11.18 8.68 -1.95
N LEU A 28 -11.53 8.73 -0.66
CA LEU A 28 -10.73 8.10 0.39
C LEU A 28 -11.44 6.87 0.97
N PHE A 29 -10.66 5.82 1.17
CA PHE A 29 -11.09 4.61 1.83
C PHE A 29 -10.12 4.26 2.95
N LEU A 30 -10.62 4.05 4.17
CA LEU A 30 -9.87 3.31 5.18
C LEU A 30 -9.96 1.83 4.87
N PHE A 31 -8.92 1.06 5.18
CA PHE A 31 -9.04 -0.40 5.15
C PHE A 31 -8.54 -1.05 6.43
N SER A 32 -9.26 -2.08 6.88
CA SER A 32 -8.93 -2.83 8.09
C SER A 32 -7.72 -3.74 7.90
N LYS A 33 -7.23 -4.33 8.99
CA LYS A 33 -6.22 -5.42 8.95
C LYS A 33 -6.68 -6.65 8.16
N ASN A 34 -7.99 -6.80 7.95
CA ASN A 34 -8.60 -7.84 7.13
C ASN A 34 -8.92 -7.35 5.71
N TYR A 35 -8.43 -6.16 5.32
CA TYR A 35 -8.61 -5.56 3.99
C TYR A 35 -10.06 -5.22 3.63
N THR A 36 -10.94 -5.09 4.63
CA THR A 36 -12.28 -4.52 4.45
C THR A 36 -12.17 -3.00 4.24
N PRO A 37 -12.61 -2.45 3.10
CA PRO A 37 -12.63 -1.01 2.87
C PRO A 37 -13.83 -0.35 3.56
N TYR A 38 -13.66 0.88 3.99
CA TYR A 38 -14.68 1.77 4.54
C TYR A 38 -14.54 3.13 3.87
N PHE A 39 -15.65 3.68 3.36
CA PHE A 39 -15.64 4.99 2.74
C PHE A 39 -15.42 6.09 3.77
N MET A 40 -14.59 7.09 3.44
CA MET A 40 -14.36 8.26 4.28
C MET A 40 -14.75 9.54 3.52
N PRO A 41 -15.87 10.18 3.88
CA PRO A 41 -16.26 11.44 3.26
C PRO A 41 -15.26 12.54 3.61
N ILE A 42 -14.84 13.28 2.59
CA ILE A 42 -13.96 14.45 2.76
C ILE A 42 -14.85 15.67 3.01
N LYS A 43 -14.52 16.48 4.03
CA LYS A 43 -15.24 17.72 4.37
C LYS A 43 -14.36 18.95 4.15
N GLY A 44 -14.97 20.01 3.60
CA GLY A 44 -14.34 21.33 3.47
C GLY A 44 -13.04 21.28 2.68
N ASP A 45 -12.05 22.06 3.13
CA ASP A 45 -10.79 22.28 2.42
C ASP A 45 -9.75 21.16 2.63
N VAL A 46 -10.11 20.07 3.34
CA VAL A 46 -9.20 18.95 3.61
C VAL A 46 -8.71 18.31 2.31
N GLU A 47 -9.53 18.31 1.26
CA GLU A 47 -9.16 17.80 -0.06
C GLU A 47 -7.88 18.47 -0.62
N GLN A 48 -7.76 19.80 -0.47
CA GLN A 48 -6.59 20.56 -0.94
C GLN A 48 -5.33 20.17 -0.17
N GLN A 49 -5.46 19.77 1.10
CA GLN A 49 -4.36 19.31 1.93
C GLN A 49 -3.96 17.86 1.64
N LEU A 50 -4.90 17.02 1.19
CA LEU A 50 -4.67 15.62 0.87
C LEU A 50 -3.96 15.44 -0.47
N ARG A 51 -4.23 16.30 -1.47
CA ARG A 51 -3.62 16.20 -2.81
C ARG A 51 -2.09 16.20 -2.81
N PRO A 52 -1.40 17.09 -2.07
CA PRO A 52 0.05 17.00 -1.92
C PRO A 52 0.51 15.61 -1.47
N LEU A 53 -0.09 15.12 -0.38
CA LEU A 53 0.29 13.87 0.28
C LEU A 53 0.02 12.63 -0.56
N PHE A 54 -1.11 12.58 -1.27
CA PHE A 54 -1.57 11.40 -1.99
C PHE A 54 -1.33 11.44 -3.51
N LEU A 55 -0.93 12.58 -4.08
CA LEU A 55 -0.72 12.72 -5.52
C LEU A 55 0.53 13.50 -5.90
N PHE A 56 0.67 14.75 -5.43
CA PHE A 56 1.72 15.62 -5.96
C PHE A 56 3.11 15.11 -5.61
N ASP A 57 3.29 14.58 -4.39
CA ASP A 57 4.56 14.03 -3.96
C ASP A 57 4.99 12.83 -4.81
N TYR A 58 4.04 11.98 -5.25
CA TYR A 58 4.33 10.85 -6.14
C TYR A 58 4.78 11.33 -7.53
N ILE A 59 4.02 12.26 -8.12
CA ILE A 59 4.35 12.86 -9.43
C ILE A 59 5.73 13.52 -9.37
N ASN A 60 5.97 14.33 -8.33
CA ASN A 60 7.24 15.04 -8.14
C ASN A 60 8.41 14.07 -7.98
N GLN A 61 8.26 13.00 -7.17
CA GLN A 61 9.33 12.02 -6.99
C GLN A 61 9.68 11.31 -8.30
N VAL A 62 8.69 10.97 -9.14
CA VAL A 62 8.94 10.34 -10.44
C VAL A 62 9.58 11.31 -11.42
N ASN A 63 9.07 12.55 -11.53
CA ASN A 63 9.61 13.55 -12.44
C ASN A 63 11.06 13.94 -12.08
N LEU A 64 11.35 14.14 -10.79
CA LEU A 64 12.71 14.38 -10.33
C LEU A 64 13.61 13.16 -10.57
N GLY A 65 13.09 11.98 -10.27
CA GLY A 65 13.79 10.71 -10.50
C GLY A 65 14.17 10.52 -11.97
N ALA A 66 13.29 10.88 -12.91
CA ALA A 66 13.60 10.82 -14.35
C ALA A 66 14.85 11.63 -14.70
N GLY A 67 15.04 12.79 -14.07
CA GLY A 67 16.23 13.64 -14.25
C GLY A 67 17.49 13.13 -13.56
N THR A 68 17.37 12.27 -12.54
CA THR A 68 18.50 11.71 -11.77
C THR A 68 18.83 10.25 -12.11
N GLY A 69 18.18 9.68 -13.13
CA GLY A 69 18.43 8.31 -13.58
C GLY A 69 17.64 7.23 -12.84
N LEU A 70 16.44 7.56 -12.33
CA LEU A 70 15.51 6.58 -11.77
C LEU A 70 15.22 5.49 -12.81
N SER A 71 15.34 4.23 -12.40
CA SER A 71 14.97 3.07 -13.20
C SER A 71 13.88 2.26 -12.52
N VAL A 72 12.98 1.68 -13.31
CA VAL A 72 11.95 0.77 -12.81
C VAL A 72 12.47 -0.66 -12.94
N ARG A 73 12.36 -1.47 -11.88
CA ARG A 73 12.79 -2.87 -11.90
C ARG A 73 11.75 -3.78 -11.23
N ASP A 74 11.76 -5.05 -11.60
CA ASP A 74 10.89 -6.06 -10.99
C ASP A 74 11.25 -6.27 -9.52
N TYR A 75 10.23 -6.23 -8.67
CA TYR A 75 10.33 -6.39 -7.22
C TYR A 75 10.95 -7.74 -6.85
N GLU A 76 10.63 -8.78 -7.62
CA GLU A 76 11.03 -10.16 -7.38
C GLU A 76 12.49 -10.43 -7.73
N LEU A 77 13.08 -9.61 -8.60
CA LEU A 77 14.40 -9.83 -9.19
C LEU A 77 15.46 -8.82 -8.70
N SER A 78 15.05 -7.75 -8.03
CA SER A 78 15.94 -6.63 -7.69
C SER A 78 15.88 -6.27 -6.22
N GLU A 79 17.01 -5.86 -5.65
CA GLU A 79 17.06 -5.26 -4.32
C GLU A 79 16.68 -3.78 -4.33
N SER A 80 16.34 -3.26 -3.15
CA SER A 80 16.13 -1.82 -2.99
C SER A 80 17.47 -1.12 -3.14
N GLU A 81 17.62 -0.33 -4.20
CA GLU A 81 18.82 0.41 -4.56
C GLU A 81 18.48 1.89 -4.73
N ASP A 82 19.49 2.76 -4.62
CA ASP A 82 19.33 4.18 -4.93
C ASP A 82 18.90 4.36 -6.39
N ASN A 83 17.94 5.25 -6.63
CA ASN A 83 17.36 5.50 -7.95
C ASN A 83 16.76 4.24 -8.62
N VAL A 84 16.27 3.27 -7.84
CA VAL A 84 15.46 2.15 -8.33
C VAL A 84 14.08 2.20 -7.71
N LEU A 85 13.04 2.21 -8.56
CA LEU A 85 11.66 2.01 -8.16
C LEU A 85 11.25 0.56 -8.45
N LEU A 86 10.86 -0.17 -7.41
CA LEU A 86 10.43 -1.56 -7.57
C LEU A 86 8.97 -1.64 -8.01
N ARG A 87 8.69 -2.53 -8.96
CA ARG A 87 7.37 -2.77 -9.55
C ARG A 87 7.02 -4.26 -9.49
N THR A 88 5.76 -4.58 -9.25
CA THR A 88 5.21 -5.94 -9.35
C THR A 88 3.82 -5.92 -9.98
N ASP A 89 3.32 -7.09 -10.39
CA ASP A 89 1.97 -7.25 -10.91
C ASP A 89 0.95 -7.29 -9.77
N LEU A 90 -0.19 -6.60 -9.93
CA LEU A 90 -1.26 -6.59 -8.94
C LEU A 90 -1.76 -8.01 -8.61
N GLU A 91 -1.88 -8.88 -9.61
CA GLU A 91 -2.32 -10.28 -9.48
C GLU A 91 -1.39 -11.14 -8.61
N LYS A 92 -0.10 -10.77 -8.50
CA LYS A 92 0.84 -11.46 -7.61
C LYS A 92 0.61 -11.08 -6.14
N VAL A 93 -0.02 -9.94 -5.89
CA VAL A 93 -0.22 -9.36 -4.56
C VAL A 93 -1.69 -9.52 -4.17
N GLY A 94 -2.10 -10.75 -3.86
CA GLY A 94 -3.53 -11.09 -3.66
C GLY A 94 -4.28 -10.19 -2.68
N ARG A 95 -3.64 -9.68 -1.62
CA ARG A 95 -4.28 -8.73 -0.68
C ARG A 95 -4.51 -7.33 -1.27
N ALA A 96 -3.61 -6.86 -2.13
CA ALA A 96 -3.81 -5.61 -2.85
C ALA A 96 -4.89 -5.80 -3.92
N GLU A 97 -4.84 -6.92 -4.66
CA GLU A 97 -5.84 -7.27 -5.66
C GLU A 97 -7.25 -7.36 -5.05
N THR A 98 -7.43 -8.08 -3.94
CA THR A 98 -8.72 -8.13 -3.22
C THR A 98 -9.18 -6.74 -2.81
N LEU A 99 -8.31 -5.92 -2.22
CA LEU A 99 -8.69 -4.58 -1.77
C LEU A 99 -9.18 -3.70 -2.93
N ILE A 100 -8.46 -3.69 -4.06
CA ILE A 100 -8.86 -2.93 -5.24
C ILE A 100 -10.12 -3.52 -5.88
N HIS A 101 -10.25 -4.84 -5.92
CA HIS A 101 -11.46 -5.51 -6.42
C HIS A 101 -12.71 -5.08 -5.63
N LEU A 102 -12.63 -5.07 -4.29
CA LEU A 102 -13.73 -4.63 -3.42
C LEU A 102 -14.12 -3.18 -3.71
N ILE A 103 -13.12 -2.28 -3.82
CA ILE A 103 -13.35 -0.85 -4.10
C ILE A 103 -13.98 -0.62 -5.47
N GLU A 104 -13.65 -1.40 -6.49
CA GLU A 104 -14.19 -1.18 -7.84
C GLU A 104 -15.49 -1.93 -8.13
N HIS A 105 -15.66 -3.16 -7.61
CA HIS A 105 -16.74 -4.06 -8.04
C HIS A 105 -17.79 -4.30 -6.95
N GLU A 106 -17.46 -4.09 -5.68
CA GLU A 106 -18.34 -4.37 -4.53
C GLU A 106 -18.71 -3.10 -3.75
N ARG A 107 -18.78 -1.94 -4.45
CA ARG A 107 -19.06 -0.62 -3.85
C ARG A 107 -20.34 -0.55 -3.01
N HIS A 108 -21.34 -1.34 -3.38
CA HIS A 108 -22.63 -1.36 -2.68
C HIS A 108 -22.53 -1.92 -1.26
N ASP A 109 -21.50 -2.70 -0.97
CA ASP A 109 -21.23 -3.27 0.35
C ASP A 109 -20.25 -2.43 1.18
N ILE A 110 -19.67 -1.37 0.59
CA ILE A 110 -18.76 -0.46 1.28
C ILE A 110 -19.57 0.55 2.07
N VAL A 111 -19.52 0.42 3.40
CA VAL A 111 -20.16 1.35 4.33
C VAL A 111 -19.24 2.52 4.67
N GLU A 112 -19.84 3.63 5.10
CA GLU A 112 -19.11 4.77 5.65
C GLU A 112 -18.43 4.37 6.97
N PHE A 113 -17.19 4.84 7.16
CA PHE A 113 -16.50 4.65 8.43
C PHE A 113 -17.20 5.45 9.54
N SER A 114 -17.63 4.74 10.58
CA SER A 114 -18.23 5.31 11.78
C SER A 114 -17.42 4.94 13.02
N GLU A 115 -17.03 5.93 13.82
CA GLU A 115 -16.26 5.73 15.05
C GLU A 115 -17.04 5.00 16.15
N THR A 116 -18.38 5.02 16.10
CA THR A 116 -19.23 4.29 17.05
C THR A 116 -19.31 2.79 16.74
N GLU A 117 -19.23 2.44 15.46
CA GLU A 117 -19.38 1.06 14.99
C GLU A 117 -18.03 0.40 14.68
N HIS A 118 -17.02 1.19 14.31
CA HIS A 118 -15.74 0.72 13.81
C HIS A 118 -14.58 1.19 14.67
N GLU A 119 -13.77 0.23 15.11
CA GLU A 119 -12.60 0.53 15.93
C GLU A 119 -11.41 0.98 15.06
N PHE A 120 -11.01 2.25 15.16
CA PHE A 120 -9.88 2.80 14.38
C PHE A 120 -8.57 2.02 14.54
N LYS A 121 -8.31 1.38 15.70
CA LYS A 121 -7.12 0.53 15.94
C LYS A 121 -7.04 -0.70 15.02
N ARG A 122 -8.17 -1.08 14.42
CA ARG A 122 -8.26 -2.19 13.45
C ARG A 122 -7.93 -1.73 12.04
N MET A 123 -7.83 -0.42 11.81
CA MET A 123 -7.41 0.13 10.53
C MET A 123 -5.93 -0.11 10.28
N LYS A 124 -5.61 -0.41 9.03
CA LYS A 124 -4.26 -0.73 8.56
C LYS A 124 -3.70 0.38 7.69
N GLY A 125 -4.53 0.99 6.84
CA GLY A 125 -4.10 2.08 5.97
C GLY A 125 -5.26 2.81 5.34
N ILE A 126 -4.90 3.73 4.44
CA ILE A 126 -5.78 4.56 3.64
C ILE A 126 -5.45 4.33 2.17
N VAL A 127 -6.48 4.13 1.35
CA VAL A 127 -6.42 4.17 -0.11
C VAL A 127 -7.02 5.49 -0.56
N ALA A 128 -6.28 6.25 -1.34
CA ALA A 128 -6.82 7.35 -2.14
C ALA A 128 -7.01 6.84 -3.57
N ARG A 129 -8.25 6.88 -4.05
CA ARG A 129 -8.62 6.57 -5.42
C ARG A 129 -8.72 7.86 -6.20
N PHE A 130 -8.01 7.95 -7.32
CA PHE A 130 -8.05 9.08 -8.23
C PHE A 130 -8.72 8.71 -9.53
N THR A 131 -9.65 9.54 -10.00
CA THR A 131 -10.35 9.35 -11.28
C THR A 131 -10.32 10.64 -12.08
N ASP A 132 -10.08 10.53 -13.38
CA ASP A 132 -10.28 11.64 -14.31
C ASP A 132 -11.76 11.69 -14.71
N PRO A 133 -12.50 12.80 -14.43
CA PRO A 133 -13.89 12.92 -14.84
C PRO A 133 -14.12 12.74 -16.35
N ASN A 134 -13.11 13.03 -17.17
CA ASN A 134 -13.18 12.90 -18.63
C ASN A 134 -12.72 11.53 -19.13
N ASN A 135 -12.07 10.74 -18.28
CA ASN A 135 -11.64 9.38 -18.58
C ASN A 135 -11.72 8.51 -17.31
N PRO A 136 -12.91 8.00 -16.97
CA PRO A 136 -13.11 7.19 -15.76
C PRO A 136 -12.24 5.92 -15.73
N ASP A 137 -11.89 5.37 -16.89
CA ASP A 137 -11.04 4.19 -16.99
C ASP A 137 -9.58 4.48 -16.61
N ALA A 138 -9.16 5.75 -16.59
CA ALA A 138 -7.84 6.18 -16.12
C ALA A 138 -7.79 6.34 -14.58
N THR A 139 -8.30 5.33 -13.86
CA THR A 139 -8.26 5.29 -12.40
C THR A 139 -6.91 4.78 -11.90
N PHE A 140 -6.41 5.38 -10.82
CA PHE A 140 -5.25 4.89 -10.10
C PHE A 140 -5.40 5.11 -8.60
N TYR A 141 -4.53 4.47 -7.81
CA TYR A 141 -4.64 4.45 -6.36
C TYR A 141 -3.30 4.75 -5.72
N THR A 142 -3.29 5.56 -4.66
CA THR A 142 -2.16 5.62 -3.75
C THR A 142 -2.56 5.08 -2.40
N VAL A 143 -1.69 4.26 -1.80
CA VAL A 143 -2.00 3.57 -0.56
C VAL A 143 -0.94 3.91 0.48
N LYS A 144 -1.40 4.32 1.68
CA LYS A 144 -0.54 4.68 2.81
C LYS A 144 -0.91 3.92 4.07
N LEU A 145 0.09 3.44 4.78
CA LEU A 145 -0.03 2.70 6.03
C LEU A 145 -0.29 3.69 7.17
N ILE A 146 -1.30 3.44 7.99
CA ILE A 146 -1.53 4.22 9.20
C ILE A 146 -0.49 3.81 10.26
N GLN A 147 0.22 4.80 10.79
CA GLN A 147 1.13 4.58 11.91
C GLN A 147 0.33 4.57 13.23
N GLN A 148 0.20 3.41 13.86
CA GLN A 148 -0.58 3.27 15.11
C GLN A 148 -0.09 4.15 16.27
N GLY A 149 1.20 4.54 16.28
CA GLY A 149 1.73 5.48 17.26
C GLY A 149 1.25 6.92 17.07
N GLN A 150 0.61 7.23 15.95
CA GLN A 150 0.10 8.57 15.61
C GLN A 150 -1.42 8.69 15.79
N THR A 151 -2.08 7.69 16.37
CA THR A 151 -3.51 7.75 16.68
C THR A 151 -3.73 8.26 18.10
N LEU A 152 -4.34 9.44 18.23
CA LEU A 152 -4.68 10.04 19.52
C LEU A 152 -6.09 9.64 19.93
N LYS A 153 -6.27 9.23 21.19
CA LYS A 153 -7.58 9.01 21.81
C LYS A 153 -7.92 10.18 22.74
N SER A 154 -9.13 10.72 22.61
CA SER A 154 -9.62 11.88 23.36
C SER A 154 -9.34 11.86 24.87
N ALA A 155 -9.54 10.73 25.54
CA ALA A 155 -9.47 10.67 27.02
C ALA A 155 -8.10 10.97 27.65
N LEU A 156 -7.00 10.91 26.89
CA LEU A 156 -5.63 11.18 27.37
C LEU A 156 -4.84 12.12 26.44
N ALA A 157 -5.51 12.74 25.47
CA ALA A 157 -4.88 13.63 24.53
C ALA A 157 -5.12 15.10 24.94
N TRP A 158 -4.05 15.88 24.89
CA TRP A 158 -4.12 17.33 25.03
C TRP A 158 -3.77 17.95 23.68
N GLU A 159 -4.58 18.90 23.24
CA GLU A 159 -4.26 19.74 22.08
C GLU A 159 -3.46 20.95 22.56
N PHE A 160 -2.41 21.31 21.82
CA PHE A 160 -1.74 22.59 22.03
C PHE A 160 -2.07 23.51 20.86
N SER A 161 -2.87 24.53 21.14
CA SER A 161 -3.27 25.54 20.16
C SER A 161 -3.19 26.92 20.82
N ASP A 162 -2.79 27.93 20.04
CA ASP A 162 -2.64 29.33 20.49
C ASP A 162 -1.82 29.51 21.79
N GLY A 163 -0.76 28.71 21.95
CA GLY A 163 0.13 28.81 23.10
C GLY A 163 -0.41 28.20 24.40
N LYS A 164 -1.54 27.47 24.36
CA LYS A 164 -2.21 26.90 25.54
C LYS A 164 -2.47 25.41 25.37
N PHE A 165 -2.40 24.69 26.49
CA PHE A 165 -2.90 23.31 26.55
C PHE A 165 -4.42 23.32 26.68
N GLY A 166 -5.09 22.56 25.82
CA GLY A 166 -6.53 22.33 25.82
C GLY A 166 -6.86 20.84 25.83
N SER A 167 -8.13 20.53 26.07
CA SER A 167 -8.62 19.16 25.93
C SER A 167 -8.72 18.82 24.44
N PHE A 168 -8.25 17.63 24.05
CA PHE A 168 -8.42 17.16 22.67
C PHE A 168 -9.90 16.82 22.43
N ASN A 169 -10.58 17.69 21.68
CA ASN A 169 -12.03 17.62 21.47
C ASN A 169 -12.45 16.66 20.34
N ALA A 170 -11.51 16.14 19.55
CA ALA A 170 -11.82 15.12 18.55
C ALA A 170 -11.82 13.71 19.17
N GLU A 171 -12.71 12.84 18.68
CA GLU A 171 -12.79 11.44 19.16
C GLU A 171 -11.55 10.64 18.73
N VAL A 172 -11.09 10.84 17.49
CA VAL A 172 -9.84 10.32 16.93
C VAL A 172 -9.10 11.40 16.14
N GLY A 173 -7.79 11.49 16.38
CA GLY A 173 -6.86 12.22 15.50
C GLY A 173 -5.82 11.27 14.95
N PHE A 174 -5.47 11.38 13.67
CA PHE A 174 -4.34 10.66 13.10
C PHE A 174 -3.60 11.53 12.08
N LYS A 175 -2.28 11.32 12.00
CA LYS A 175 -1.45 11.95 10.96
C LYS A 175 -1.37 11.03 9.75
N VAL A 176 -1.64 11.59 8.57
CA VAL A 176 -1.34 10.93 7.29
C VAL A 176 0.18 10.94 7.10
N PRO A 177 0.80 9.80 6.75
CA PRO A 177 2.23 9.78 6.45
C PRO A 177 2.58 10.70 5.27
N ASP A 178 3.66 11.45 5.44
CA ASP A 178 4.22 12.37 4.44
C ASP A 178 5.05 11.65 3.37
N ASP A 179 5.46 10.41 3.59
CA ASP A 179 6.24 9.65 2.61
C ASP A 179 5.37 8.95 1.55
N ASN A 180 5.90 8.80 0.34
CA ASN A 180 5.32 7.97 -0.71
C ASN A 180 5.56 6.49 -0.40
N GLN A 181 4.54 5.66 -0.58
CA GLN A 181 4.57 4.26 -0.14
C GLN A 181 4.21 3.30 -1.27
N VAL A 182 2.99 3.41 -1.78
CA VAL A 182 2.48 2.52 -2.82
C VAL A 182 1.63 3.30 -3.80
N LEU A 183 1.90 3.12 -5.08
CA LEU A 183 1.07 3.58 -6.19
C LEU A 183 0.61 2.35 -6.99
N ILE A 184 -0.66 2.29 -7.34
CA ILE A 184 -1.25 1.23 -8.16
C ILE A 184 -1.86 1.89 -9.40
N VAL A 185 -1.39 1.49 -10.58
CA VAL A 185 -1.88 2.01 -11.87
C VAL A 185 -2.16 0.82 -12.77
N GLY A 186 -3.39 0.70 -13.27
CA GLY A 186 -3.81 -0.49 -14.01
C GLY A 186 -3.59 -1.76 -13.16
N LYS A 187 -2.81 -2.71 -13.67
CA LYS A 187 -2.41 -3.92 -12.93
C LYS A 187 -0.93 -3.92 -12.51
N ASP A 188 -0.35 -2.73 -12.35
CA ASP A 188 1.01 -2.52 -11.86
C ASP A 188 0.96 -1.93 -10.45
N ILE A 189 1.80 -2.43 -9.55
CA ILE A 189 2.07 -1.84 -8.25
C ILE A 189 3.50 -1.32 -8.23
N PHE A 190 3.67 -0.05 -7.91
CA PHE A 190 4.96 0.60 -7.67
C PHE A 190 5.18 0.79 -6.17
N ALA A 191 6.22 0.15 -5.64
CA ALA A 191 6.59 0.18 -4.23
C ALA A 191 7.63 1.28 -3.97
N PHE A 192 7.16 2.52 -3.78
CA PHE A 192 8.00 3.66 -3.38
C PHE A 192 8.67 3.44 -2.01
N ASN A 193 8.04 2.65 -1.15
CA ASN A 193 8.63 2.19 0.10
C ASN A 193 8.45 0.66 0.25
N PRO A 194 9.44 -0.16 -0.16
CA PRO A 194 9.34 -1.62 -0.15
C PRO A 194 8.96 -2.19 1.23
N GLY A 195 9.59 -1.69 2.31
CA GLY A 195 9.30 -2.16 3.67
C GLY A 195 7.87 -1.86 4.12
N LYS A 196 7.29 -0.71 3.73
CA LYS A 196 5.90 -0.39 4.04
C LYS A 196 4.93 -1.14 3.13
N PHE A 197 5.27 -1.33 1.86
CA PHE A 197 4.53 -2.17 0.92
C PHE A 197 4.40 -3.62 1.44
N GLU A 198 5.50 -4.23 1.89
CA GLU A 198 5.49 -5.57 2.51
C GLU A 198 4.62 -5.61 3.77
N ARG A 199 4.73 -4.62 4.66
CA ARG A 199 3.88 -4.57 5.87
C ARG A 199 2.39 -4.38 5.51
N MET A 200 2.13 -3.61 4.45
CA MET A 200 0.79 -3.27 4.01
C MET A 200 0.07 -4.46 3.38
N PHE A 201 0.73 -5.24 2.53
CA PHE A 201 0.10 -6.34 1.80
C PHE A 201 0.61 -7.74 2.18
N GLY A 202 1.63 -7.84 3.02
CA GLY A 202 2.26 -9.11 3.39
C GLY A 202 2.93 -9.82 2.23
N TYR A 203 3.38 -9.07 1.23
CA TYR A 203 4.03 -9.60 0.03
C TYR A 203 5.52 -9.83 0.28
N GLU A 204 5.86 -10.90 0.99
CA GLU A 204 7.25 -11.22 1.36
C GLU A 204 7.92 -12.20 0.38
N TYR A 205 7.78 -11.95 -0.93
CA TYR A 205 8.25 -12.86 -1.99
C TYR A 205 9.74 -13.24 -1.83
N LYS A 206 10.60 -12.26 -1.56
CA LYS A 206 12.04 -12.49 -1.38
C LYS A 206 12.34 -13.42 -0.20
N LYS A 207 11.62 -13.28 0.92
CA LYS A 207 11.82 -14.16 2.09
C LYS A 207 11.40 -15.59 1.79
N GLN A 208 10.34 -15.77 1.01
CA GLN A 208 9.88 -17.09 0.56
C GLN A 208 10.91 -17.73 -0.37
N VAL A 209 11.36 -17.03 -1.42
CA VAL A 209 12.37 -17.56 -2.35
C VAL A 209 13.70 -17.88 -1.66
N ILE A 210 14.14 -17.05 -0.72
CA ILE A 210 15.35 -17.34 0.08
C ILE A 210 15.14 -18.56 0.98
N ALA A 211 13.96 -18.72 1.58
CA ALA A 211 13.64 -19.90 2.38
C ALA A 211 13.65 -21.16 1.51
N ASP A 212 13.02 -21.12 0.34
CA ASP A 212 12.94 -22.25 -0.60
C ASP A 212 14.33 -22.65 -1.13
N LYS A 213 15.19 -21.67 -1.46
CA LYS A 213 16.59 -21.93 -1.85
C LYS A 213 17.38 -22.59 -0.71
N LYS A 214 17.23 -22.10 0.53
CA LYS A 214 17.88 -22.71 1.69
C LYS A 214 17.38 -24.13 1.96
N VAL A 215 16.09 -24.39 1.78
CA VAL A 215 15.49 -25.73 1.88
C VAL A 215 16.09 -26.65 0.83
N ALA A 216 16.14 -26.22 -0.43
CA ALA A 216 16.72 -27.00 -1.52
C ALA A 216 18.23 -27.27 -1.33
N GLU A 217 18.98 -26.30 -0.80
CA GLU A 217 20.40 -26.49 -0.45
C GLU A 217 20.57 -27.50 0.70
N ILE A 218 19.75 -27.43 1.74
CA ILE A 218 19.76 -28.39 2.86
C ILE A 218 19.41 -29.81 2.37
N GLU A 219 18.39 -29.96 1.53
CA GLU A 219 18.00 -31.26 0.96
C GLU A 219 19.13 -31.85 0.10
N LYS A 220 19.83 -31.01 -0.66
CA LYS A 220 20.94 -31.42 -1.52
C LYS A 220 22.20 -31.78 -0.73
N GLU A 221 22.55 -31.01 0.31
CA GLU A 221 23.76 -31.28 1.12
C GLU A 221 23.57 -32.43 2.11
N TYR A 222 22.39 -32.56 2.72
CA TYR A 222 22.18 -33.53 3.80
C TYR A 222 21.65 -34.90 3.34
N LYS A 223 21.41 -35.12 2.03
CA LYS A 223 20.82 -36.37 1.47
C LYS A 223 19.69 -36.92 2.35
N LEU A 224 18.82 -36.04 2.82
CA LEU A 224 17.78 -36.41 3.78
C LEU A 224 16.76 -37.31 3.05
N SER A 225 16.83 -38.61 3.32
CA SER A 225 15.77 -39.54 2.97
C SER A 225 14.64 -39.36 3.99
N PHE A 226 13.58 -38.65 3.61
CA PHE A 226 12.38 -38.59 4.44
C PHE A 226 11.55 -39.87 4.28
N PRO A 227 10.92 -40.39 5.34
CA PRO A 227 9.96 -41.50 5.24
C PRO A 227 8.81 -41.14 4.30
N GLU A 228 8.25 -42.15 3.60
CA GLU A 228 7.15 -41.94 2.64
C GLU A 228 6.02 -41.08 3.24
N GLY A 229 5.74 -39.94 2.60
CA GLY A 229 4.65 -39.04 2.96
C GLY A 229 5.03 -37.79 3.78
N MET A 230 6.32 -37.55 4.08
CA MET A 230 6.74 -36.35 4.81
C MET A 230 7.77 -35.55 3.99
N ASP A 231 7.45 -34.30 3.67
CA ASP A 231 8.34 -33.35 2.99
C ASP A 231 8.87 -32.32 4.02
N LEU A 232 10.05 -31.75 3.82
CA LEU A 232 10.65 -30.76 4.72
C LEU A 232 9.71 -29.55 4.92
N ASN A 233 8.92 -29.24 3.89
CA ASN A 233 7.86 -28.23 3.92
C ASN A 233 6.78 -28.50 5.00
N ALA A 234 6.48 -29.76 5.30
CA ALA A 234 5.55 -30.13 6.37
C ALA A 234 6.14 -29.85 7.76
N LEU A 235 7.43 -30.13 7.95
CA LEU A 235 8.15 -29.92 9.22
C LEU A 235 8.41 -28.43 9.52
N VAL A 236 8.65 -27.62 8.50
CA VAL A 236 8.87 -26.16 8.65
C VAL A 236 7.58 -25.42 8.98
N LYS A 237 6.43 -25.86 8.44
CA LYS A 237 5.11 -25.28 8.78
C LYS A 237 4.67 -25.58 10.22
N GLU A 238 5.11 -26.69 10.81
CA GLU A 238 4.68 -27.11 12.15
C GLU A 238 5.48 -26.50 13.33
N ARG A 239 6.56 -25.73 13.08
CA ARG A 239 7.16 -24.93 14.16
C ARG A 239 6.28 -23.72 14.48
N LYS A 240 5.18 -23.96 15.21
CA LYS A 240 4.60 -22.97 16.11
C LYS A 240 5.71 -22.46 17.03
N LYS A 241 5.82 -21.13 17.16
CA LYS A 241 6.69 -20.47 18.13
C LYS A 241 6.53 -21.13 19.50
N THR A 242 7.57 -21.81 19.95
CA THR A 242 7.72 -22.16 21.36
C THR A 242 8.51 -21.03 22.01
N ILE A 243 7.75 -20.18 22.71
CA ILE A 243 8.12 -19.10 23.67
C ILE A 243 9.09 -18.04 23.14
#